data_AF-A0AAU2CP26-F1
#
_entry.id   AF-A0AAU2CP26-F1
#
_cell.length_a   1.000
_cell.length_b   1.000
_cell.length_c   1.000
_cell.angle_alpha   90.00
_cell.angle_beta   90.00
_cell.angle_gamma   90.00
#
_symmetry.space_group_name_H-M   'P 1'
#
loop_
_entity.id
_entity.type
_entity.pdbx_description
1 polymer ?
#
loop_
_entity_poly.entity_id
_entity_poly.type
_entity_poly.pdbx_seq_one_letter_code
_entity_poly.pdbx_strand_id
1 'polypeptide(L)'
;MSPTGRRAPLPPTDYRRREIVDESGLVVRPVGQSGEDLGIYDYSVLPGSQTLRRQVAAAFARRAKAHWDSAQSCTSYDRSVRHFLRSMAALEPPVASLSELTPGVWKTWAEAPGGFFRAKHLGVLLRQAPGMPQAVVTQMSKRRRQVVPRPKKSLSSAEMKRVRSAAAHTVRRAEQRISNNLALLERWRAGDLEAHPDARWGELLDHLARTGDLPRVPSGFVRNWAKGECRRRLGAWSLHPAVTQLFPSVSEKAAAAVLLICHEGWNLSVLEKLTGPSQWPNADGDDAHPAIHRVDTDKPRRARRRHSSSNLVDVGDDSPGEAMRQIIAMTAQARRTLALLDQPSDLLLWSRGARHPMFSNATVGLRDAIDAWARETLPDLPAGLNGRLLRHTAQVLHGRPRHNTPAVQDQHYLRRDEQSSRTPVMWWPPGSRMRCGTLAPRCRCA
;
A
#
# COMPACT_ATOMS: atom_id res chain seq x y z
N MET A 1 -7.00 -21.94 25.02
CA MET A 1 -5.77 -22.01 24.19
C MET A 1 -5.90 -23.23 23.27
N SER A 2 -6.17 -23.04 21.98
CA SER A 2 -6.25 -24.15 21.02
C SER A 2 -4.99 -24.20 20.16
N PRO A 3 -4.15 -25.24 20.29
CA PRO A 3 -2.96 -25.43 19.47
C PRO A 3 -3.31 -26.36 18.31
N THR A 4 -3.96 -25.85 17.26
CA THR A 4 -4.23 -26.68 16.06
C THR A 4 -3.96 -25.91 14.78
N GLY A 5 -2.70 -25.48 14.62
CA GLY A 5 -2.17 -25.19 13.31
C GLY A 5 -2.05 -26.50 12.52
N ARG A 6 -3.00 -26.78 11.63
CA ARG A 6 -2.94 -27.93 10.72
C ARG A 6 -1.70 -27.75 9.83
N ARG A 7 -0.82 -28.76 9.81
CA ARG A 7 0.38 -28.74 8.95
C ARG A 7 -0.09 -28.60 7.51
N ALA A 8 0.45 -27.62 6.78
CA ALA A 8 0.15 -27.44 5.37
C ALA A 8 0.50 -28.74 4.62
N PRO A 9 -0.38 -29.27 3.77
CA PRO A 9 -0.09 -30.44 2.98
C PRO A 9 1.14 -30.18 2.11
N LEU A 10 2.05 -31.15 2.06
CA LEU A 10 3.18 -31.08 1.13
C LEU A 10 2.64 -31.13 -0.31
N PRO A 11 3.31 -30.46 -1.26
CA PRO A 11 2.92 -30.56 -2.65
C PRO A 11 3.02 -32.03 -3.11
N PRO A 12 2.20 -32.44 -4.10
CA PRO A 12 2.28 -33.77 -4.72
C PRO A 12 3.71 -34.14 -5.13
N THR A 13 4.04 -35.43 -5.10
CA THR A 13 5.39 -35.93 -5.45
C THR A 13 5.83 -35.61 -6.88
N ASP A 14 4.88 -35.35 -7.78
CA ASP A 14 5.09 -34.93 -9.17
C ASP A 14 5.10 -33.41 -9.36
N TYR A 15 4.93 -32.62 -8.28
CA TYR A 15 4.96 -31.17 -8.37
C TYR A 15 6.32 -30.68 -8.86
N ARG A 16 6.34 -30.17 -10.09
CA ARG A 16 7.45 -29.40 -10.64
C ARG A 16 7.12 -27.93 -10.58
N ARG A 17 8.03 -27.15 -9.98
CA ARG A 17 7.93 -25.69 -10.00
C ARG A 17 7.94 -25.24 -11.46
N ARG A 18 6.89 -24.50 -11.87
CA ARG A 18 6.75 -23.95 -13.22
C ARG A 18 8.05 -23.27 -13.67
N GLU A 19 8.44 -23.53 -14.92
CA GLU A 19 9.59 -22.83 -15.49
C GLU A 19 9.33 -21.33 -15.54
N ILE A 20 10.32 -20.58 -15.02
CA ILE A 20 10.24 -19.12 -14.86
C ILE A 20 10.58 -18.42 -16.17
N VAL A 21 11.22 -19.10 -17.11
CA VAL A 21 11.60 -18.57 -18.42
C VAL A 21 10.93 -19.43 -19.48
N ASP A 22 10.47 -18.80 -20.56
CA ASP A 22 9.95 -19.51 -21.71
C ASP A 22 11.04 -20.18 -22.55
N GLU A 23 10.64 -20.99 -23.53
CA GLU A 23 11.54 -21.69 -24.45
C GLU A 23 12.46 -20.75 -25.23
N SER A 24 12.01 -19.51 -25.50
CA SER A 24 12.82 -18.52 -26.22
C SER A 24 13.99 -17.97 -25.38
N GLY A 25 13.90 -18.11 -24.06
CA GLY A 25 14.86 -17.55 -23.09
C GLY A 25 14.67 -16.05 -22.85
N LEU A 26 13.58 -15.43 -23.33
CA LEU A 26 13.38 -13.97 -23.37
C LEU A 26 12.17 -13.48 -22.61
N VAL A 27 11.22 -14.37 -22.27
CA VAL A 27 10.05 -14.02 -21.47
C VAL A 27 10.19 -14.64 -20.09
N VAL A 28 10.26 -13.79 -19.06
CA VAL A 28 10.38 -14.24 -17.67
C VAL A 28 9.05 -14.05 -16.93
N ARG A 29 8.54 -15.12 -16.34
CA ARG A 29 7.31 -15.18 -15.53
C ARG A 29 7.66 -15.61 -14.09
N PRO A 30 8.21 -14.69 -13.28
CA PRO A 30 8.58 -15.00 -11.90
C PRO A 30 7.35 -15.33 -11.06
N VAL A 31 7.50 -16.35 -10.22
CA VAL A 31 6.48 -16.80 -9.28
C VAL A 31 6.99 -16.60 -7.86
N GLY A 32 6.18 -15.95 -7.03
CA GLY A 32 6.50 -15.69 -5.64
C GLY A 32 6.44 -16.94 -4.75
N GLN A 33 6.76 -16.76 -3.47
CA GLN A 33 6.85 -17.88 -2.52
C GLN A 33 5.51 -18.60 -2.28
N SER A 34 4.39 -17.90 -2.45
CA SER A 34 3.04 -18.43 -2.24
C SER A 34 2.38 -18.86 -3.54
N GLY A 35 3.14 -18.94 -4.65
CA GLY A 35 2.63 -19.31 -5.97
C GLY A 35 2.03 -18.14 -6.76
N GLU A 36 2.13 -16.92 -6.25
CA GLU A 36 1.59 -15.74 -6.91
C GLU A 36 2.38 -15.37 -8.18
N ASP A 37 1.66 -14.96 -9.23
CA ASP A 37 2.28 -14.40 -10.44
C ASP A 37 2.86 -13.01 -10.12
N LEU A 38 4.16 -12.82 -10.33
CA LEU A 38 4.85 -11.56 -10.08
C LEU A 38 4.95 -10.67 -11.33
N GLY A 39 4.27 -11.05 -12.43
CA GLY A 39 4.18 -10.32 -13.67
C GLY A 39 4.86 -11.03 -14.84
N ILE A 40 4.65 -10.51 -16.04
CA ILE A 40 5.28 -10.99 -17.27
C ILE A 40 6.30 -9.97 -17.74
N TYR A 41 7.55 -10.41 -17.88
CA TYR A 41 8.68 -9.57 -18.30
C TYR A 41 9.21 -10.05 -19.64
N ASP A 42 8.75 -9.39 -20.70
CA ASP A 42 9.12 -9.71 -22.08
C ASP A 42 10.28 -8.83 -22.58
N TYR A 43 11.40 -9.48 -22.91
CA TYR A 43 12.60 -8.87 -23.49
C TYR A 43 12.73 -9.07 -25.01
N SER A 44 11.82 -9.82 -25.65
CA SER A 44 11.82 -10.10 -27.10
C SER A 44 11.62 -8.83 -27.94
N VAL A 45 10.86 -7.86 -27.40
CA VAL A 45 10.55 -6.58 -28.04
C VAL A 45 11.67 -5.53 -27.93
N LEU A 46 12.78 -5.84 -27.25
CA LEU A 46 13.88 -4.89 -27.05
C LEU A 46 14.93 -4.96 -28.18
N PRO A 47 15.56 -3.83 -28.54
CA PRO A 47 16.58 -3.79 -29.58
C PRO A 47 17.89 -4.46 -29.13
N GLY A 48 18.76 -4.75 -30.11
CA GLY A 48 20.10 -5.29 -29.90
C GLY A 48 20.22 -6.81 -29.98
N SER A 49 21.42 -7.31 -29.70
CA SER A 49 21.77 -8.72 -29.82
C SER A 49 20.85 -9.63 -29.00
N GLN A 50 20.35 -10.69 -29.62
CA GLN A 50 19.55 -11.72 -28.95
C GLN A 50 20.37 -12.45 -27.88
N THR A 51 21.67 -12.65 -28.10
CA THR A 51 22.58 -13.29 -27.14
C THR A 51 22.64 -12.50 -25.84
N LEU A 52 22.88 -11.18 -25.91
CA LEU A 52 22.89 -10.32 -24.73
C LEU A 52 21.53 -10.33 -24.02
N ARG A 53 20.42 -10.23 -24.77
CA ARG A 53 19.06 -10.25 -24.20
C ARG A 53 18.79 -11.53 -23.43
N ARG A 54 19.14 -12.70 -23.98
CA ARG A 54 19.02 -14.01 -23.30
C ARG A 54 19.89 -14.09 -22.04
N GLN A 55 21.15 -13.63 -22.10
CA GLN A 55 22.05 -13.65 -20.95
C GLN A 55 21.54 -12.79 -19.79
N VAL A 56 21.02 -11.59 -20.09
CA VAL A 56 20.45 -10.69 -19.08
C VAL A 56 19.11 -11.22 -18.56
N ALA A 57 18.24 -11.75 -19.43
CA ALA A 57 16.98 -12.39 -19.04
C ALA A 57 17.23 -13.57 -18.09
N ALA A 58 18.22 -14.42 -18.39
CA ALA A 58 18.63 -15.51 -17.52
C ALA A 58 19.15 -15.02 -16.16
N ALA A 59 19.93 -13.93 -16.13
CA ALA A 59 20.39 -13.32 -14.88
C ALA A 59 19.24 -12.76 -14.04
N PHE A 60 18.26 -12.10 -14.69
CA PHE A 60 17.03 -11.64 -14.05
C PHE A 60 16.22 -12.82 -13.48
N ALA A 61 16.01 -13.87 -14.27
CA ALA A 61 15.27 -15.07 -13.86
C ALA A 61 15.93 -15.79 -12.67
N ARG A 62 17.26 -15.96 -12.70
CA ARG A 62 18.01 -16.54 -11.56
C ARG A 62 17.80 -15.73 -10.29
N ARG A 63 17.88 -14.39 -10.37
CA ARG A 63 17.67 -13.52 -9.21
C ARG A 63 16.24 -13.59 -8.71
N ALA A 64 15.27 -13.57 -9.62
CA ALA A 64 13.86 -13.63 -9.29
C ALA A 64 13.52 -14.94 -8.56
N LYS A 65 14.00 -16.07 -9.10
CA LYS A 65 13.81 -17.41 -8.52
C LYS A 65 14.35 -17.53 -7.09
N ALA A 66 15.48 -16.89 -6.81
CA ALA A 66 16.20 -17.02 -5.55
C ALA A 66 15.79 -16.02 -4.47
N HIS A 67 15.36 -14.80 -4.84
CA HIS A 67 15.34 -13.69 -3.89
C HIS A 67 14.16 -12.72 -3.98
N TRP A 68 13.29 -12.80 -4.99
CA TRP A 68 12.22 -11.82 -5.14
C TRP A 68 10.86 -12.40 -4.84
N ASP A 69 10.25 -11.86 -3.77
CA ASP A 69 8.92 -12.23 -3.31
C ASP A 69 7.91 -11.08 -3.53
N SER A 70 8.13 -10.23 -4.54
CA SER A 70 7.21 -9.14 -4.87
C SER A 70 7.36 -8.65 -6.31
N ALA A 71 6.21 -8.39 -6.95
CA ALA A 71 6.13 -7.82 -8.30
C ALA A 71 6.84 -6.45 -8.38
N GLN A 72 6.71 -5.63 -7.33
CA GLN A 72 7.38 -4.32 -7.27
C GLN A 72 8.91 -4.43 -7.37
N SER A 73 9.51 -5.48 -6.80
CA SER A 73 10.95 -5.71 -6.91
C SER A 73 11.30 -6.09 -8.34
N CYS A 74 10.58 -7.06 -8.92
CA CYS A 74 10.76 -7.48 -10.30
C CYS A 74 10.65 -6.29 -11.28
N THR A 75 9.59 -5.48 -11.18
CA THR A 75 9.36 -4.28 -12.00
C THR A 75 10.46 -3.23 -11.86
N SER A 76 11.01 -3.03 -10.66
CA SER A 76 12.07 -2.03 -10.44
C SER A 76 13.39 -2.43 -11.12
N TYR A 77 13.71 -3.73 -11.07
CA TYR A 77 14.88 -4.27 -11.75
C TYR A 77 14.66 -4.34 -13.26
N ASP A 78 13.47 -4.73 -13.71
CA ASP A 78 13.10 -4.80 -15.13
C ASP A 78 13.29 -3.45 -15.84
N ARG A 79 12.83 -2.35 -15.23
CA ARG A 79 13.08 -1.00 -15.78
C ARG A 79 14.56 -0.71 -15.98
N SER A 80 15.40 -1.20 -15.06
CA SER A 80 16.85 -1.01 -15.16
C SER A 80 17.45 -1.89 -16.26
N VAL A 81 16.98 -3.14 -16.40
CA VAL A 81 17.36 -4.08 -17.45
C VAL A 81 16.98 -3.55 -18.83
N ARG A 82 15.73 -3.11 -19.03
CA ARG A 82 15.26 -2.51 -20.29
C ARG A 82 16.12 -1.33 -20.71
N HIS A 83 16.43 -0.44 -19.76
CA HIS A 83 17.31 0.69 -20.02
C HIS A 83 18.73 0.22 -20.39
N PHE A 84 19.29 -0.76 -19.68
CA PHE A 84 20.61 -1.30 -19.99
C PHE A 84 20.66 -1.87 -21.42
N LEU A 85 19.72 -2.74 -21.78
CA LEU A 85 19.67 -3.37 -23.10
C LEU A 85 19.54 -2.34 -24.22
N ARG A 86 18.68 -1.33 -24.07
CA ARG A 86 18.57 -0.22 -25.02
C ARG A 86 19.87 0.58 -25.12
N SER A 87 20.55 0.86 -24.01
CA SER A 87 21.82 1.57 -24.01
C SER A 87 22.92 0.77 -24.73
N MET A 88 22.99 -0.55 -24.52
CA MET A 88 23.99 -1.40 -25.16
C MET A 88 23.76 -1.55 -26.67
N ALA A 89 22.50 -1.57 -27.09
CA ALA A 89 22.12 -1.62 -28.50
C ALA A 89 22.42 -0.31 -29.26
N ALA A 90 22.52 0.82 -28.55
CA ALA A 90 22.76 2.15 -29.13
C ALA A 90 24.25 2.52 -29.20
N LEU A 91 25.16 1.64 -28.80
CA LEU A 91 26.60 1.86 -28.92
C LEU A 91 27.09 1.52 -30.33
N GLU A 92 28.20 2.12 -30.73
CA GLU A 92 28.91 1.81 -31.98
C GLU A 92 30.34 1.34 -31.66
N PRO A 93 30.67 0.04 -31.84
CA PRO A 93 29.76 -1.06 -32.18
C PRO A 93 28.83 -1.47 -31.01
N PRO A 94 27.66 -2.06 -31.30
CA PRO A 94 26.74 -2.52 -30.26
C PRO A 94 27.32 -3.71 -29.50
N VAL A 95 27.08 -3.77 -28.19
CA VAL A 95 27.53 -4.89 -27.36
C VAL A 95 26.67 -6.11 -27.64
N ALA A 96 27.27 -7.18 -28.18
CA ALA A 96 26.55 -8.37 -28.60
C ALA A 96 26.43 -9.43 -27.50
N SER A 97 27.31 -9.42 -26.49
CA SER A 97 27.34 -10.38 -25.39
C SER A 97 27.86 -9.76 -24.08
N LEU A 98 27.59 -10.40 -22.94
CA LEU A 98 28.14 -9.96 -21.64
C LEU A 98 29.68 -10.00 -21.62
N SER A 99 30.31 -10.89 -22.39
CA SER A 99 31.77 -11.01 -22.52
C SER A 99 32.43 -9.82 -23.20
N GLU A 100 31.69 -9.09 -24.03
CA GLU A 100 32.18 -7.88 -24.70
C GLU A 100 32.05 -6.62 -23.83
N LEU A 101 31.39 -6.73 -22.66
CA LEU A 101 31.21 -5.59 -21.79
C LEU A 101 32.57 -5.17 -21.20
N THR A 102 32.95 -3.91 -21.42
CA THR A 102 34.21 -3.37 -20.88
C THR A 102 33.96 -2.52 -19.62
N PRO A 103 34.98 -2.32 -18.76
CA PRO A 103 34.85 -1.44 -17.60
C PRO A 103 34.51 0.01 -17.98
N GLY A 104 35.00 0.47 -19.14
CA GLY A 104 34.70 1.80 -19.69
C GLY A 104 33.23 1.96 -20.03
N VAL A 105 32.67 1.03 -20.82
CA VAL A 105 31.24 1.03 -21.18
C VAL A 105 30.36 0.98 -19.93
N TRP A 106 30.67 0.10 -18.98
CA TRP A 106 29.94 0.03 -17.71
C TRP A 106 30.01 1.34 -16.92
N LYS A 107 31.20 1.94 -16.82
CA LYS A 107 31.42 3.19 -16.08
C LYS A 107 30.59 4.33 -16.68
N THR A 108 30.71 4.54 -18.00
CA THR A 108 29.96 5.57 -18.73
C THR A 108 28.46 5.41 -18.53
N TRP A 109 27.95 4.19 -18.69
CA TRP A 109 26.53 3.90 -18.49
C TRP A 109 26.06 4.13 -17.04
N ALA A 110 26.88 3.73 -16.07
CA ALA A 110 26.57 3.88 -14.65
C ALA A 110 26.70 5.32 -14.13
N GLU A 111 27.43 6.19 -14.84
CA GLU A 111 27.63 7.62 -14.52
C GLU A 111 26.66 8.54 -15.24
N ALA A 112 25.94 8.05 -16.27
CA ALA A 112 24.85 8.78 -16.91
C ALA A 112 23.80 9.28 -15.88
N PRO A 113 23.06 10.37 -16.16
CA PRO A 113 22.04 10.91 -15.27
C PRO A 113 21.06 9.84 -14.74
N GLY A 114 20.96 9.72 -13.42
CA GLY A 114 20.14 8.68 -12.76
C GLY A 114 20.73 7.26 -12.78
N GLY A 115 21.95 7.08 -13.27
CA GLY A 115 22.61 5.78 -13.48
C GLY A 115 22.97 5.03 -12.20
N PHE A 116 23.08 5.73 -11.06
CA PHE A 116 23.45 5.10 -9.78
C PHE A 116 22.54 3.94 -9.37
N PHE A 117 21.22 4.15 -9.36
CA PHE A 117 20.27 3.11 -8.94
C PHE A 117 20.19 1.98 -9.97
N ARG A 118 20.25 2.31 -11.27
CA ARG A 118 20.27 1.32 -12.36
C ARG A 118 21.51 0.43 -12.28
N ALA A 119 22.68 1.02 -12.08
CA ALA A 119 23.95 0.29 -11.90
C ALA A 119 23.94 -0.59 -10.65
N LYS A 120 23.33 -0.13 -9.56
CA LYS A 120 23.14 -0.96 -8.36
C LYS A 120 22.25 -2.18 -8.63
N HIS A 121 21.13 -2.00 -9.33
CA HIS A 121 20.24 -3.10 -9.70
C HIS A 121 20.94 -4.09 -10.63
N LEU A 122 21.54 -3.62 -11.72
CA LEU A 122 22.23 -4.48 -12.67
C LEU A 122 23.45 -5.16 -12.06
N GLY A 123 24.19 -4.48 -11.17
CA GLY A 123 25.30 -5.11 -10.45
C GLY A 123 24.85 -6.27 -9.55
N VAL A 124 23.62 -6.24 -9.02
CA VAL A 124 23.06 -7.38 -8.28
C VAL A 124 22.70 -8.55 -9.21
N LEU A 125 22.33 -8.29 -10.46
CA LEU A 125 21.97 -9.32 -11.44
C LEU A 125 23.19 -9.93 -12.13
N LEU A 126 24.10 -9.07 -12.61
CA LEU A 126 25.14 -9.45 -13.56
C LEU A 126 26.43 -9.92 -12.89
N ARG A 127 26.72 -9.55 -11.63
CA ARG A 127 27.99 -9.96 -10.98
C ARG A 127 28.23 -11.46 -10.94
N GLN A 128 27.18 -12.27 -10.99
CA GLN A 128 27.23 -13.73 -11.00
C GLN A 128 26.73 -14.31 -12.34
N ALA A 129 26.64 -13.49 -13.39
CA ALA A 129 26.21 -13.95 -14.69
C ALA A 129 27.37 -14.64 -15.44
N PRO A 130 27.12 -15.81 -16.06
CA PRO A 130 28.10 -16.46 -16.91
C PRO A 130 28.55 -15.51 -18.03
N GLY A 131 29.85 -15.53 -18.34
CA GLY A 131 30.45 -14.70 -19.39
C GLY A 131 30.76 -13.26 -18.99
N MET A 132 30.56 -12.86 -17.72
CA MET A 132 30.96 -11.52 -17.28
C MET A 132 32.49 -11.39 -17.12
N PRO A 133 33.14 -10.40 -17.75
CA PRO A 133 34.56 -10.16 -17.56
C PRO A 133 34.90 -9.72 -16.13
N GLN A 134 35.94 -10.32 -15.55
CA GLN A 134 36.35 -10.07 -14.17
C GLN A 134 36.69 -8.59 -13.92
N ALA A 135 37.25 -7.90 -14.92
CA ALA A 135 37.54 -6.47 -14.84
C ALA A 135 36.27 -5.62 -14.60
N VAL A 136 35.14 -5.99 -15.23
CA VAL A 136 33.86 -5.31 -15.02
C VAL A 136 33.26 -5.69 -13.67
N VAL A 137 33.35 -6.94 -13.24
CA VAL A 137 32.90 -7.39 -11.91
C VAL A 137 33.62 -6.61 -10.80
N THR A 138 34.93 -6.41 -10.95
CA THR A 138 35.73 -5.56 -10.06
C THR A 138 35.23 -4.12 -10.08
N GLN A 139 34.96 -3.55 -11.26
CA GLN A 139 34.41 -2.21 -11.39
C GLN A 139 33.01 -2.07 -10.76
N MET A 140 32.14 -3.07 -10.89
CA MET A 140 30.82 -3.13 -10.22
C MET A 140 30.94 -3.19 -8.69
N SER A 141 32.01 -3.81 -8.19
CA SER A 141 32.24 -4.04 -6.76
C SER A 141 32.92 -2.86 -6.07
N LYS A 142 33.50 -1.92 -6.81
CA LYS A 142 34.03 -0.67 -6.25
C LYS A 142 32.92 0.05 -5.50
N ARG A 143 33.10 0.24 -4.19
CA ARG A 143 32.22 1.05 -3.35
C ARG A 143 32.22 2.47 -3.92
N ARG A 144 31.14 2.85 -4.61
CA ARG A 144 30.88 4.26 -4.88
C ARG A 144 30.66 4.95 -3.53
N ARG A 145 31.32 6.10 -3.32
CA ARG A 145 31.13 6.93 -2.12
C ARG A 145 29.63 7.06 -1.89
N GLN A 146 29.16 6.55 -0.74
CA GLN A 146 27.79 6.77 -0.34
C GLN A 146 27.66 8.26 -0.11
N VAL A 147 26.89 8.94 -0.95
CA VAL A 147 26.48 10.33 -0.69
C VAL A 147 25.83 10.32 0.69
N VAL A 148 26.37 11.12 1.62
CA VAL A 148 25.79 11.27 2.95
C VAL A 148 24.33 11.66 2.75
N PRO A 149 23.37 10.83 3.21
CA PRO A 149 21.96 11.12 2.99
C PRO A 149 21.63 12.46 3.62
N ARG A 150 21.01 13.36 2.85
CA ARG A 150 20.53 14.63 3.40
C ARG A 150 19.60 14.37 4.60
N PRO A 151 19.68 15.19 5.65
CA PRO A 151 18.73 15.12 6.75
C PRO A 151 17.31 15.33 6.21
N LYS A 152 16.35 14.70 6.88
CA LYS A 152 14.94 14.78 6.53
C LYS A 152 14.24 15.70 7.51
N LYS A 153 13.38 16.55 6.98
CA LYS A 153 12.48 17.38 7.76
C LYS A 153 11.17 16.61 8.02
N SER A 154 10.85 16.37 9.28
CA SER A 154 9.53 15.91 9.72
C SER A 154 8.58 17.09 9.93
N LEU A 155 7.28 16.84 9.80
CA LEU A 155 6.24 17.74 10.31
C LEU A 155 6.32 17.84 11.84
N SER A 156 5.96 18.99 12.40
CA SER A 156 5.75 19.19 13.83
C SER A 156 4.56 18.38 14.35
N SER A 157 4.47 18.20 15.68
CA SER A 157 3.33 17.54 16.32
C SER A 157 1.99 18.22 16.01
N ALA A 158 1.98 19.56 15.93
CA ALA A 158 0.78 20.33 15.60
C ALA A 158 0.34 20.13 14.14
N GLU A 159 1.28 20.15 13.20
CA GLU A 159 1.02 19.80 11.79
C GLU A 159 0.51 18.37 11.66
N MET A 160 1.15 17.40 12.31
CA MET A 160 0.72 16.01 12.27
C MET A 160 -0.69 15.83 12.86
N LYS A 161 -1.00 16.53 13.96
CA LYS A 161 -2.36 16.54 14.55
C LYS A 161 -3.39 17.10 13.55
N ARG A 162 -3.09 18.21 12.87
CA ARG A 162 -3.96 18.78 11.83
C ARG A 162 -4.22 17.79 10.69
N VAL A 163 -3.16 17.12 10.20
CA VAL A 163 -3.30 16.08 9.16
C VAL A 163 -4.20 14.95 9.62
N ARG A 164 -3.97 14.43 10.85
CA ARG A 164 -4.77 13.34 11.41
C ARG A 164 -6.23 13.74 11.57
N SER A 165 -6.49 14.91 12.15
CA SER A 165 -7.86 15.42 12.35
C SER A 165 -8.60 15.61 11.04
N ALA A 166 -7.95 16.16 10.01
CA ALA A 166 -8.54 16.31 8.68
C ALA A 166 -8.88 14.95 8.05
N ALA A 167 -7.95 14.00 8.12
CA ALA A 167 -8.18 12.64 7.59
C ALA A 167 -9.32 11.94 8.33
N ALA A 168 -9.36 12.02 9.66
CA ALA A 168 -10.43 11.47 10.48
C ALA A 168 -11.79 12.10 10.16
N HIS A 169 -11.83 13.42 9.91
CA HIS A 169 -13.05 14.11 9.51
C HIS A 169 -13.55 13.65 8.14
N THR A 170 -12.66 13.50 7.15
CA THR A 170 -13.02 12.96 5.82
C THR A 170 -13.57 11.53 5.94
N VAL A 171 -12.92 10.67 6.70
CA VAL A 171 -13.35 9.27 6.90
C VAL A 171 -14.71 9.21 7.60
N ARG A 172 -14.92 9.98 8.68
CA ARG A 172 -16.19 10.06 9.39
C ARG A 172 -17.34 10.52 8.50
N ARG A 173 -17.13 11.57 7.69
CA ARG A 173 -18.16 12.06 6.75
C ARG A 173 -18.51 11.02 5.69
N ALA A 174 -17.52 10.29 5.19
CA ALA A 174 -17.73 9.25 4.19
C ALA A 174 -18.51 8.07 4.77
N GLU A 175 -18.12 7.61 5.97
CA GLU A 175 -18.81 6.54 6.69
C GLU A 175 -20.26 6.94 6.97
N GLN A 176 -20.52 8.11 7.54
CA GLN A 176 -21.88 8.59 7.79
C GLN A 176 -22.73 8.67 6.52
N ARG A 177 -22.18 9.22 5.43
CA ARG A 177 -22.89 9.28 4.13
C ARG A 177 -23.29 7.88 3.66
N ILE A 178 -22.34 6.95 3.68
CA ILE A 178 -22.54 5.59 3.15
C ILE A 178 -23.52 4.82 4.04
N SER A 179 -23.35 4.88 5.36
CA SER A 179 -24.23 4.24 6.35
C SER A 179 -25.67 4.74 6.24
N ASN A 180 -25.88 6.05 6.09
CA ASN A 180 -27.22 6.63 5.90
C ASN A 180 -27.88 6.17 4.60
N ASN A 181 -27.14 6.14 3.48
CA ASN A 181 -27.68 5.65 2.21
C ASN A 181 -27.91 4.13 2.22
N LEU A 182 -27.10 3.36 2.95
CA LEU A 182 -27.33 1.92 3.14
C LEU A 182 -28.60 1.67 3.94
N ALA A 183 -28.84 2.41 5.03
CA ALA A 183 -30.08 2.30 5.80
C ALA A 183 -31.32 2.62 4.95
N LEU A 184 -31.24 3.64 4.08
CA LEU A 184 -32.32 3.96 3.15
C LEU A 184 -32.52 2.85 2.10
N LEU A 185 -31.44 2.28 1.59
CA LEU A 185 -31.49 1.16 0.65
C LEU A 185 -32.19 -0.06 1.27
N GLU A 186 -31.88 -0.39 2.52
CA GLU A 186 -32.53 -1.52 3.21
C GLU A 186 -34.03 -1.26 3.43
N ARG A 187 -34.42 -0.04 3.83
CA ARG A 187 -35.84 0.36 3.90
C ARG A 187 -36.54 0.26 2.53
N TRP A 188 -35.86 0.64 1.46
CA TRP A 188 -36.41 0.50 0.11
C TRP A 188 -36.62 -0.98 -0.26
N ARG A 189 -35.65 -1.85 0.04
CA ARG A 189 -35.74 -3.29 -0.22
C ARG A 189 -36.83 -3.99 0.61
N ALA A 190 -37.12 -3.46 1.79
CA ALA A 190 -38.21 -3.93 2.65
C ALA A 190 -39.61 -3.49 2.16
N GLY A 191 -39.69 -2.60 1.17
CA GLY A 191 -40.97 -2.05 0.67
C GLY A 191 -41.47 -0.82 1.44
N ASP A 192 -40.74 -0.34 2.46
CA ASP A 192 -41.17 0.76 3.33
C ASP A 192 -41.26 2.13 2.63
N LEU A 193 -40.77 2.21 1.37
CA LEU A 193 -40.65 3.47 0.63
C LEU A 193 -41.56 3.58 -0.60
N GLU A 194 -42.48 2.65 -0.87
CA GLU A 194 -43.26 2.62 -2.12
C GLU A 194 -44.02 3.94 -2.43
N ALA A 195 -44.59 4.59 -1.41
CA ALA A 195 -45.25 5.90 -1.54
C ALA A 195 -44.37 7.08 -1.07
N HIS A 196 -43.11 6.83 -0.69
CA HIS A 196 -42.23 7.85 -0.13
C HIS A 196 -41.54 8.66 -1.25
N PRO A 197 -41.29 9.97 -1.09
CA PRO A 197 -40.48 10.79 -2.01
C PRO A 197 -39.05 10.28 -2.27
N ASP A 198 -38.62 9.27 -1.49
CA ASP A 198 -37.31 8.63 -1.60
C ASP A 198 -37.32 7.32 -2.39
N ALA A 199 -38.47 6.83 -2.84
CA ALA A 199 -38.59 5.58 -3.58
C ALA A 199 -37.62 5.51 -4.78
N ARG A 200 -37.58 6.57 -5.58
CA ARG A 200 -36.71 6.69 -6.77
C ARG A 200 -35.23 6.71 -6.44
N TRP A 201 -34.87 7.22 -5.27
CA TRP A 201 -33.48 7.20 -4.82
C TRP A 201 -33.09 5.84 -4.29
N GLY A 202 -33.98 5.18 -3.54
CA GLY A 202 -33.81 3.78 -3.15
C GLY A 202 -33.60 2.87 -4.37
N GLU A 203 -34.40 3.04 -5.42
CA GLU A 203 -34.25 2.33 -6.70
C GLU A 203 -32.87 2.58 -7.33
N LEU A 204 -32.39 3.83 -7.32
CA LEU A 204 -31.07 4.18 -7.85
C LEU A 204 -29.93 3.59 -7.01
N LEU A 205 -30.06 3.64 -5.68
CA LEU A 205 -29.09 3.07 -4.74
C LEU A 205 -29.02 1.54 -4.88
N ASP A 206 -30.16 0.87 -5.10
CA ASP A 206 -30.20 -0.57 -5.32
C ASP A 206 -29.54 -0.97 -6.65
N HIS A 207 -29.74 -0.15 -7.70
CA HIS A 207 -28.98 -0.31 -8.93
C HIS A 207 -27.47 -0.15 -8.70
N LEU A 208 -27.04 0.92 -8.01
CA LEU A 208 -25.63 1.15 -7.65
C LEU A 208 -25.05 0.00 -6.82
N ALA A 209 -25.79 -0.53 -5.86
CA ALA A 209 -25.33 -1.61 -4.99
C ALA A 209 -25.03 -2.90 -5.76
N ARG A 210 -25.78 -3.18 -6.84
CA ARG A 210 -25.61 -4.36 -7.68
C ARG A 210 -24.57 -4.18 -8.79
N THR A 211 -24.56 -3.02 -9.44
CA THR A 211 -23.75 -2.80 -10.66
C THR A 211 -22.51 -1.96 -10.42
N GLY A 212 -22.46 -1.21 -9.32
CA GLY A 212 -21.42 -0.23 -9.03
C GLY A 212 -21.50 1.06 -9.86
N ASP A 213 -22.45 1.18 -10.79
CA ASP A 213 -22.57 2.33 -11.67
C ASP A 213 -24.02 2.83 -11.78
N LEU A 214 -24.20 4.02 -12.33
CA LEU A 214 -25.53 4.55 -12.61
C LEU A 214 -26.17 3.79 -13.79
N PRO A 215 -27.51 3.68 -13.83
CA PRO A 215 -28.20 2.99 -14.92
C PRO A 215 -27.98 3.73 -16.23
N ARG A 216 -27.48 3.02 -17.24
CA ARG A 216 -27.17 3.56 -18.58
C ARG A 216 -28.10 3.02 -19.66
N VAL A 217 -28.22 3.76 -20.75
CA VAL A 217 -28.76 3.27 -22.03
C VAL A 217 -27.65 2.61 -22.85
N PRO A 218 -27.95 1.80 -23.90
CA PRO A 218 -26.93 1.12 -24.71
C PRO A 218 -25.86 2.04 -25.30
N SER A 219 -26.19 3.30 -25.57
CA SER A 219 -25.23 4.33 -26.04
C SER A 219 -24.28 4.84 -24.96
N GLY A 220 -24.32 4.29 -23.73
CA GLY A 220 -23.41 4.61 -22.64
C GLY A 220 -23.80 5.83 -21.78
N PHE A 221 -24.85 6.58 -22.16
CA PHE A 221 -25.34 7.70 -21.38
C PHE A 221 -26.15 7.24 -20.15
N VAL A 222 -26.05 7.97 -19.04
CA VAL A 222 -26.92 7.75 -17.87
C VAL A 222 -28.37 8.05 -18.25
N ARG A 223 -29.30 7.19 -17.81
CA ARG A 223 -30.75 7.34 -18.06
C ARG A 223 -31.26 8.69 -17.53
N ASN A 224 -32.20 9.31 -18.24
CA ASN A 224 -32.67 10.66 -17.91
C ASN A 224 -33.34 10.76 -16.53
N TRP A 225 -34.10 9.74 -16.12
CA TRP A 225 -34.70 9.71 -14.78
C TRP A 225 -33.63 9.72 -13.68
N ALA A 226 -32.55 8.94 -13.85
CA ALA A 226 -31.46 8.86 -12.90
C ALA A 226 -30.68 10.18 -12.86
N LYS A 227 -30.45 10.82 -14.01
CA LYS A 227 -29.87 12.17 -14.07
C LYS A 227 -30.73 13.19 -13.32
N GLY A 228 -32.05 13.16 -13.54
CA GLY A 228 -33.02 14.04 -12.86
C GLY A 228 -32.97 13.86 -11.35
N GLU A 229 -32.99 12.61 -10.89
CA GLU A 229 -32.92 12.28 -9.47
C GLU A 229 -31.59 12.71 -8.83
N CYS A 230 -30.46 12.45 -9.51
CA CYS A 230 -29.15 12.92 -9.07
C CYS A 230 -29.11 14.45 -8.93
N ARG A 231 -29.66 15.18 -9.92
CA ARG A 231 -29.72 16.65 -9.88
C ARG A 231 -30.60 17.16 -8.75
N ARG A 232 -31.74 16.51 -8.51
CA ARG A 232 -32.67 16.86 -7.44
C ARG A 232 -32.01 16.81 -6.06
N ARG A 233 -31.17 15.80 -5.81
CA ARG A 233 -30.55 15.60 -4.48
C ARG A 233 -29.18 16.24 -4.31
N LEU A 234 -28.38 16.26 -5.36
CA LEU A 234 -26.96 16.61 -5.28
C LEU A 234 -26.63 17.89 -6.07
N GLY A 235 -27.63 18.53 -6.69
CA GLY A 235 -27.48 19.77 -7.44
C GLY A 235 -26.91 19.60 -8.85
N ALA A 236 -26.42 20.71 -9.42
CA ALA A 236 -25.73 20.68 -10.71
C ALA A 236 -24.42 19.86 -10.60
N TRP A 237 -24.03 19.18 -11.69
CA TRP A 237 -22.82 18.32 -11.73
C TRP A 237 -22.86 17.07 -10.82
N SER A 238 -24.06 16.56 -10.56
CA SER A 238 -24.35 15.50 -9.60
C SER A 238 -23.90 14.08 -9.95
N LEU A 239 -23.48 13.78 -11.19
CA LEU A 239 -23.25 12.40 -11.60
C LEU A 239 -22.03 11.76 -10.91
N HIS A 240 -20.96 12.53 -10.70
CA HIS A 240 -19.79 12.02 -10.00
C HIS A 240 -20.05 11.83 -8.49
N PRO A 241 -20.64 12.81 -7.79
CA PRO A 241 -21.08 12.60 -6.40
C PRO A 241 -22.11 11.47 -6.23
N ALA A 242 -22.96 11.21 -7.24
CA ALA A 242 -23.97 10.16 -7.18
C ALA A 242 -23.38 8.74 -7.13
N VAL A 243 -22.32 8.47 -7.89
CA VAL A 243 -21.67 7.14 -7.84
C VAL A 243 -20.94 6.89 -6.52
N THR A 244 -20.62 7.93 -5.72
CA THR A 244 -19.95 7.78 -4.41
C THR A 244 -20.94 7.71 -3.24
N GLN A 245 -22.24 7.62 -3.47
CA GLN A 245 -23.23 7.63 -2.39
C GLN A 245 -23.17 6.36 -1.53
N LEU A 246 -22.83 5.22 -2.14
CA LEU A 246 -22.62 3.94 -1.46
C LEU A 246 -21.15 3.49 -1.40
N PHE A 247 -20.24 4.26 -1.99
CA PHE A 247 -18.85 3.86 -2.14
C PHE A 247 -17.90 5.01 -1.79
N PRO A 248 -16.72 4.73 -1.22
CA PRO A 248 -15.73 5.77 -1.00
C PRO A 248 -15.28 6.41 -2.31
N SER A 249 -15.04 7.71 -2.30
CA SER A 249 -14.32 8.40 -3.38
C SER A 249 -12.82 8.11 -3.33
N VAL A 250 -12.09 8.48 -4.39
CA VAL A 250 -10.63 8.36 -4.42
C VAL A 250 -9.98 9.21 -3.31
N SER A 251 -10.54 10.39 -3.03
CA SER A 251 -10.09 11.30 -1.96
C SER A 251 -10.33 10.70 -0.58
N GLU A 252 -11.47 10.04 -0.37
CA GLU A 252 -11.81 9.36 0.89
C GLU A 252 -10.95 8.12 1.15
N LYS A 253 -10.64 7.33 0.10
CA LYS A 253 -9.65 6.25 0.19
C LYS A 253 -8.26 6.78 0.58
N ALA A 254 -7.88 7.94 0.05
CA ALA A 254 -6.62 8.57 0.41
C ALA A 254 -6.60 9.02 1.87
N ALA A 255 -7.67 9.65 2.35
CA ALA A 255 -7.83 10.03 3.75
C ALA A 255 -7.75 8.82 4.70
N ALA A 256 -8.43 7.71 4.36
CA ALA A 256 -8.35 6.46 5.11
C ALA A 256 -6.90 5.94 5.20
N ALA A 257 -6.16 5.97 4.08
CA ALA A 257 -4.74 5.59 4.07
C ALA A 257 -3.88 6.52 4.93
N VAL A 258 -4.09 7.83 4.85
CA VAL A 258 -3.38 8.82 5.69
C VAL A 258 -3.65 8.55 7.17
N LEU A 259 -4.91 8.33 7.54
CA LEU A 259 -5.31 8.06 8.92
C LEU A 259 -4.58 6.83 9.50
N LEU A 260 -4.53 5.73 8.75
CA LEU A 260 -3.80 4.52 9.15
C LEU A 260 -2.28 4.74 9.24
N ILE A 261 -1.70 5.59 8.38
CA ILE A 261 -0.28 5.98 8.49
C ILE A 261 -0.06 6.81 9.76
N CYS A 262 -0.98 7.70 10.11
CA CYS A 262 -0.86 8.53 11.30
C CYS A 262 -0.93 7.73 12.61
N HIS A 263 -1.82 6.73 12.69
CA HIS A 263 -1.97 5.91 13.91
C HIS A 263 -0.86 4.86 14.08
N GLU A 264 -0.58 4.10 13.03
CA GLU A 264 0.30 2.94 13.12
C GLU A 264 1.64 3.13 12.44
N GLY A 265 1.81 4.20 11.65
CA GLY A 265 3.02 4.41 10.88
C GLY A 265 3.23 3.27 9.89
N TRP A 266 2.17 2.80 9.21
CA TRP A 266 2.26 1.79 8.15
C TRP A 266 2.91 2.33 6.87
N ASN A 267 3.43 1.44 6.03
CA ASN A 267 3.97 1.81 4.71
C ASN A 267 2.81 1.77 3.70
N LEU A 268 2.90 2.52 2.61
CA LEU A 268 1.97 2.36 1.48
C LEU A 268 1.90 0.91 1.00
N SER A 269 3.04 0.22 0.90
CA SER A 269 3.06 -1.20 0.51
C SER A 269 2.34 -2.15 1.48
N VAL A 270 2.12 -1.74 2.72
CA VAL A 270 1.31 -2.49 3.69
C VAL A 270 -0.16 -2.20 3.43
N LEU A 271 -0.51 -0.93 3.23
CA LEU A 271 -1.88 -0.50 2.88
C LEU A 271 -2.37 -1.07 1.55
N GLU A 272 -1.48 -1.19 0.56
CA GLU A 272 -1.73 -1.80 -0.75
C GLU A 272 -2.16 -3.27 -0.66
N LYS A 273 -1.77 -3.96 0.42
CA LYS A 273 -2.06 -5.38 0.65
C LYS A 273 -2.97 -5.61 1.86
N LEU A 274 -3.44 -4.52 2.47
CA LEU A 274 -4.21 -4.58 3.70
C LEU A 274 -5.57 -5.20 3.38
N THR A 275 -5.89 -6.31 4.04
CA THR A 275 -7.18 -6.96 3.95
C THR A 275 -8.07 -6.54 5.11
N GLY A 276 -9.39 -6.73 4.98
CA GLY A 276 -10.30 -6.54 6.12
C GLY A 276 -9.90 -7.42 7.31
N PRO A 277 -9.96 -6.93 8.58
CA PRO A 277 -9.67 -7.75 9.74
C PRO A 277 -10.59 -8.98 9.78
N SER A 278 -10.00 -10.16 9.77
CA SER A 278 -10.71 -11.44 9.80
C SER A 278 -11.01 -11.96 11.21
N GLN A 279 -10.39 -11.36 12.23
CA GLN A 279 -10.49 -11.80 13.62
C GLN A 279 -10.71 -10.63 14.56
N TRP A 280 -11.74 -10.77 15.39
CA TRP A 280 -12.12 -9.85 16.45
C TRP A 280 -11.99 -10.65 17.75
N PRO A 281 -10.83 -10.59 18.43
CA PRO A 281 -10.53 -11.46 19.58
C PRO A 281 -11.53 -11.37 20.74
N ASN A 282 -12.33 -10.29 20.76
CA ASN A 282 -13.40 -10.06 21.71
C ASN A 282 -14.76 -9.82 21.03
N ALA A 283 -15.01 -10.36 19.83
CA ALA A 283 -16.34 -10.29 19.21
C ALA A 283 -17.45 -10.91 20.08
N ASP A 284 -17.10 -11.90 20.91
CA ASP A 284 -18.02 -12.55 21.86
C ASP A 284 -18.07 -11.83 23.23
N GLY A 285 -17.31 -10.73 23.39
CA GLY A 285 -17.29 -9.95 24.63
C GLY A 285 -18.48 -9.00 24.70
N ASP A 286 -18.96 -8.75 25.92
CA ASP A 286 -20.03 -7.77 26.18
C ASP A 286 -19.58 -6.34 25.82
N ASP A 287 -20.54 -5.43 25.60
CA ASP A 287 -20.30 -4.02 25.18
C ASP A 287 -19.37 -3.24 26.16
N ALA A 288 -19.10 -3.81 27.34
CA ALA A 288 -18.17 -3.30 28.36
C ALA A 288 -16.68 -3.33 27.95
N HIS A 289 -16.29 -4.04 26.88
CA HIS A 289 -14.89 -4.14 26.45
C HIS A 289 -14.64 -3.52 25.07
N PRO A 290 -13.56 -2.71 24.92
CA PRO A 290 -13.28 -2.02 23.66
C PRO A 290 -13.00 -3.02 22.53
N ALA A 291 -13.64 -2.85 21.37
CA ALA A 291 -13.47 -3.75 20.23
C ALA A 291 -12.00 -3.81 19.78
N ILE A 292 -11.46 -5.02 19.55
CA ILE A 292 -10.08 -5.21 19.10
C ILE A 292 -10.07 -5.71 17.65
N HIS A 293 -9.55 -4.89 16.75
CA HIS A 293 -9.32 -5.28 15.36
C HIS A 293 -7.91 -5.84 15.19
N ARG A 294 -7.81 -7.14 14.92
CA ARG A 294 -6.52 -7.79 14.61
C ARG A 294 -6.23 -7.68 13.12
N VAL A 295 -5.15 -6.99 12.79
CA VAL A 295 -4.73 -6.72 11.41
C VAL A 295 -3.46 -7.48 11.11
N ASP A 296 -3.51 -8.37 10.11
CA ASP A 296 -2.33 -9.06 9.62
C ASP A 296 -1.56 -8.19 8.62
N THR A 297 -0.24 -8.20 8.76
CA THR A 297 0.68 -7.48 7.87
C THR A 297 1.69 -8.46 7.29
N ASP A 298 1.86 -8.39 5.96
CA ASP A 298 2.85 -9.18 5.22
C ASP A 298 4.02 -8.29 4.76
N LYS A 299 5.24 -8.68 5.14
CA LYS A 299 6.49 -8.09 4.66
C LYS A 299 7.40 -9.19 4.10
N PRO A 300 7.24 -9.57 2.81
CA PRO A 300 7.93 -10.71 2.21
C PRO A 300 9.45 -10.71 2.43
N ARG A 301 10.07 -9.52 2.31
CA ARG A 301 11.51 -9.30 2.53
C ARG A 301 12.05 -9.64 3.94
N ARG A 302 11.21 -10.04 4.90
CA ARG A 302 11.61 -10.35 6.29
C ARG A 302 11.76 -11.84 6.58
N ALA A 303 11.65 -12.71 5.56
CA ALA A 303 11.81 -14.16 5.70
C ALA A 303 11.03 -14.70 6.91
N ARG A 304 11.70 -15.22 7.95
CA ARG A 304 11.05 -15.78 9.16
C ARG A 304 10.15 -14.80 9.93
N ARG A 305 10.27 -13.48 9.70
CA ARG A 305 9.43 -12.41 10.29
C ARG A 305 8.52 -11.73 9.25
N ARG A 306 8.15 -12.47 8.20
CA ARG A 306 7.29 -12.01 7.10
C ARG A 306 5.90 -11.60 7.59
N HIS A 307 5.26 -12.47 8.36
CA HIS A 307 3.92 -12.26 8.91
C HIS A 307 4.00 -11.63 10.31
N SER A 308 3.19 -10.61 10.55
CA SER A 308 3.05 -9.95 11.84
C SER A 308 1.63 -9.43 11.99
N SER A 309 1.05 -9.52 13.18
CA SER A 309 -0.26 -8.93 13.47
C SER A 309 -0.14 -7.68 14.34
N SER A 310 -1.01 -6.70 14.11
CA SER A 310 -1.21 -5.53 14.98
C SER A 310 -2.62 -5.58 15.57
N ASN A 311 -2.75 -5.33 16.87
CA ASN A 311 -4.05 -5.21 17.52
C ASN A 311 -4.40 -3.73 17.65
N LEU A 312 -5.47 -3.31 16.99
CA LEU A 312 -6.00 -1.95 17.06
C LEU A 312 -7.18 -1.95 18.01
N VAL A 313 -7.05 -1.25 19.14
CA VAL A 313 -8.09 -1.21 20.18
C VAL A 313 -8.97 0.02 19.93
N ASP A 314 -10.28 -0.19 19.87
CA ASP A 314 -11.29 0.87 19.76
C ASP A 314 -11.65 1.37 21.16
N VAL A 315 -10.89 2.36 21.64
CA VAL A 315 -11.14 3.03 22.93
C VAL A 315 -11.98 4.30 22.75
N GLY A 316 -12.70 4.43 21.64
CA GLY A 316 -13.49 5.61 21.28
C GLY A 316 -12.72 6.59 20.40
N ASP A 317 -13.13 7.85 20.47
CA ASP A 317 -12.75 8.92 19.53
C ASP A 317 -11.23 9.02 19.29
N ASP A 318 -10.85 9.09 18.01
CA ASP A 318 -9.46 9.26 17.55
C ASP A 318 -8.56 8.06 17.93
N SER A 319 -9.16 6.90 18.21
CA SER A 319 -8.42 5.65 18.42
C SER A 319 -8.13 4.92 17.10
N PRO A 320 -7.04 4.12 17.04
CA PRO A 320 -6.75 3.30 15.87
C PRO A 320 -7.84 2.26 15.58
N GLY A 321 -8.55 1.78 16.61
CA GLY A 321 -9.65 0.84 16.44
C GLY A 321 -10.87 1.49 15.81
N GLU A 322 -11.27 2.67 16.28
CA GLU A 322 -12.38 3.45 15.69
C GLU A 322 -12.10 3.76 14.21
N ALA A 323 -10.88 4.21 13.90
CA ALA A 323 -10.45 4.46 12.53
C ALA A 323 -10.57 3.21 11.66
N MET A 324 -10.17 2.04 12.19
CA MET A 324 -10.29 0.77 11.47
C MET A 324 -11.76 0.38 11.25
N ARG A 325 -12.60 0.48 12.28
CA ARG A 325 -14.05 0.22 12.21
C ARG A 325 -14.72 1.08 11.13
N GLN A 326 -14.46 2.39 11.12
CA GLN A 326 -15.00 3.32 10.12
C GLN A 326 -14.55 2.96 8.71
N ILE A 327 -13.26 2.63 8.53
CA ILE A 327 -12.72 2.25 7.23
C ILE A 327 -13.34 0.93 6.74
N ILE A 328 -13.55 -0.05 7.62
CA ILE A 328 -14.24 -1.30 7.28
C ILE A 328 -15.67 -1.00 6.81
N ALA A 329 -16.42 -0.22 7.60
CA ALA A 329 -17.81 0.13 7.32
C ALA A 329 -17.94 0.85 5.97
N MET A 330 -17.19 1.93 5.76
CA MET A 330 -17.29 2.74 4.54
C MET A 330 -16.88 1.97 3.27
N THR A 331 -16.06 0.92 3.39
CA THR A 331 -15.59 0.11 2.25
C THR A 331 -16.37 -1.19 2.05
N ALA A 332 -17.27 -1.56 2.98
CA ALA A 332 -17.97 -2.83 2.96
C ALA A 332 -18.81 -3.02 1.70
N GLN A 333 -19.57 -2.00 1.31
CA GLN A 333 -20.44 -2.09 0.14
C GLN A 333 -19.65 -2.27 -1.17
N ALA A 334 -18.47 -1.64 -1.30
CA ALA A 334 -17.61 -1.83 -2.48
C ALA A 334 -17.17 -3.30 -2.62
N ARG A 335 -16.77 -3.95 -1.52
CA ARG A 335 -16.41 -5.38 -1.53
C ARG A 335 -17.60 -6.28 -1.86
N ARG A 336 -18.79 -5.98 -1.33
CA ARG A 336 -20.02 -6.72 -1.66
C ARG A 336 -20.36 -6.60 -3.15
N THR A 337 -20.34 -5.39 -3.70
CA THR A 337 -20.60 -5.15 -5.13
C THR A 337 -19.56 -5.85 -6.01
N LEU A 338 -18.27 -5.82 -5.64
CA LEU A 338 -17.23 -6.55 -6.36
C LEU A 338 -17.48 -8.07 -6.38
N ALA A 339 -17.95 -8.65 -5.27
CA ALA A 339 -18.34 -10.06 -5.23
C ALA A 339 -19.53 -10.37 -6.17
N LEU A 340 -20.53 -9.48 -6.24
CA LEU A 340 -21.66 -9.61 -7.18
C LEU A 340 -21.25 -9.48 -8.65
N LEU A 341 -20.14 -8.81 -8.94
CA LEU A 341 -19.57 -8.65 -10.28
C LEU A 341 -18.55 -9.75 -10.62
N ASP A 342 -18.55 -10.88 -9.89
CA ASP A 342 -17.62 -12.00 -10.03
C ASP A 342 -16.14 -11.60 -9.90
N GLN A 343 -15.86 -10.55 -9.13
CA GLN A 343 -14.51 -10.05 -8.84
C GLN A 343 -14.28 -9.91 -7.32
N PRO A 344 -14.50 -10.96 -6.51
CA PRO A 344 -14.36 -10.87 -5.06
C PRO A 344 -12.93 -10.45 -4.67
N SER A 345 -12.82 -9.58 -3.66
CA SER A 345 -11.53 -9.14 -3.15
C SER A 345 -11.58 -8.84 -1.66
N ASP A 346 -10.56 -9.35 -0.96
CA ASP A 346 -10.39 -9.14 0.48
C ASP A 346 -9.68 -7.82 0.82
N LEU A 347 -9.20 -7.08 -0.19
CA LEU A 347 -8.52 -5.82 0.03
C LEU A 347 -9.45 -4.81 0.73
N LEU A 348 -8.93 -4.11 1.73
CA LEU A 348 -9.71 -3.20 2.57
C LEU A 348 -10.00 -1.89 1.82
N LEU A 349 -8.97 -1.25 1.26
CA LEU A 349 -9.06 0.10 0.74
C LEU A 349 -9.53 0.11 -0.71
N TRP A 350 -10.83 0.38 -0.89
CA TRP A 350 -11.48 0.53 -2.19
C TRP A 350 -12.09 1.92 -2.35
N SER A 351 -12.14 2.38 -3.61
CA SER A 351 -12.85 3.60 -4.00
C SER A 351 -13.51 3.43 -5.35
N ARG A 352 -14.59 4.17 -5.58
CA ARG A 352 -15.23 4.37 -6.88
C ARG A 352 -14.57 5.55 -7.60
N GLY A 353 -14.04 5.31 -8.80
CA GLY A 353 -13.48 6.34 -9.67
C GLY A 353 -14.52 6.99 -10.59
N ALA A 354 -14.18 8.08 -11.26
CA ALA A 354 -15.08 8.69 -12.27
C ALA A 354 -15.17 7.86 -13.58
N ARG A 355 -14.10 7.10 -13.88
CA ARG A 355 -13.87 6.42 -15.16
C ARG A 355 -13.42 4.98 -14.92
N HIS A 356 -13.35 4.19 -16.00
CA HIS A 356 -12.83 2.83 -15.95
C HIS A 356 -11.35 2.80 -15.53
N PRO A 357 -10.91 1.87 -14.67
CA PRO A 357 -11.70 0.85 -13.97
C PRO A 357 -12.64 1.45 -12.93
N MET A 358 -13.86 0.89 -12.85
CA MET A 358 -14.96 1.41 -12.02
C MET A 358 -14.56 1.55 -10.55
N PHE A 359 -13.96 0.49 -10.01
CA PHE A 359 -13.37 0.46 -8.68
C PHE A 359 -11.84 0.46 -8.78
N SER A 360 -11.22 1.16 -7.84
CA SER A 360 -9.77 1.16 -7.68
C SER A 360 -9.41 0.88 -6.22
N ASN A 361 -8.53 -0.09 -6.01
CA ASN A 361 -8.00 -0.40 -4.69
C ASN A 361 -6.76 0.46 -4.37
N ALA A 362 -6.10 0.18 -3.26
CA ALA A 362 -4.88 0.88 -2.82
C ALA A 362 -3.66 0.68 -3.74
N THR A 363 -3.62 -0.35 -4.59
CA THR A 363 -2.51 -0.56 -5.53
C THR A 363 -2.51 0.44 -6.69
N VAL A 364 -3.64 1.10 -6.93
CA VAL A 364 -3.84 2.02 -8.06
C VAL A 364 -3.88 3.46 -7.55
N GLY A 365 -2.86 4.25 -7.90
CA GLY A 365 -2.84 5.70 -7.75
C GLY A 365 -2.90 6.22 -6.31
N LEU A 366 -2.69 5.39 -5.28
CA LEU A 366 -2.84 5.81 -3.88
C LEU A 366 -1.89 6.96 -3.50
N ARG A 367 -0.67 6.95 -4.03
CA ARG A 367 0.30 8.05 -3.81
C ARG A 367 -0.26 9.39 -4.30
N ASP A 368 -0.76 9.41 -5.53
CA ASP A 368 -1.24 10.61 -6.18
C ASP A 368 -2.57 11.07 -5.55
N ALA A 369 -3.39 10.11 -5.10
CA ALA A 369 -4.60 10.39 -4.34
C ALA A 369 -4.31 11.05 -2.98
N ILE A 370 -3.27 10.61 -2.25
CA ILE A 370 -2.85 11.27 -0.99
C ILE A 370 -2.42 12.70 -1.23
N ASP A 371 -1.61 12.92 -2.26
CA ASP A 371 -1.11 14.24 -2.63
C ASP A 371 -2.25 15.17 -3.09
N ALA A 372 -3.21 14.66 -3.87
CA ALA A 372 -4.41 15.38 -4.26
C ALA A 372 -5.31 15.74 -3.08
N TRP A 373 -5.63 14.77 -2.21
CA TRP A 373 -6.42 15.01 -0.99
C TRP A 373 -5.76 16.05 -0.08
N ALA A 374 -4.45 15.99 0.07
CA ALA A 374 -3.70 16.93 0.90
C ALA A 374 -3.76 18.36 0.36
N ARG A 375 -3.60 18.54 -0.96
CA ARG A 375 -3.75 19.86 -1.59
C ARG A 375 -5.15 20.45 -1.43
N GLU A 376 -6.18 19.61 -1.52
CA GLU A 376 -7.57 20.04 -1.39
C GLU A 376 -7.94 20.39 0.06
N THR A 377 -7.51 19.56 1.02
CA THR A 377 -8.00 19.62 2.41
C THR A 377 -7.07 20.41 3.33
N LEU A 378 -5.78 20.51 2.98
CA LEU A 378 -4.74 21.10 3.82
C LEU A 378 -3.84 22.05 3.01
N PRO A 379 -4.41 23.10 2.39
CA PRO A 379 -3.65 24.00 1.51
C PRO A 379 -2.54 24.77 2.26
N ASP A 380 -2.69 24.97 3.57
CA ASP A 380 -1.74 25.70 4.42
C ASP A 380 -0.54 24.86 4.86
N LEU A 381 -0.53 23.56 4.56
CA LEU A 381 0.60 22.69 4.87
C LEU A 381 1.62 22.68 3.74
N PRO A 382 2.90 22.36 4.03
CA PRO A 382 3.94 22.32 3.02
C PRO A 382 3.57 21.39 1.86
N ALA A 383 3.77 21.88 0.63
CA ALA A 383 3.57 21.08 -0.57
C ALA A 383 4.41 19.79 -0.53
N GLY A 384 3.87 18.71 -1.12
CA GLY A 384 4.54 17.42 -1.17
C GLY A 384 4.28 16.50 0.02
N LEU A 385 3.17 16.71 0.75
CA LEU A 385 2.68 15.76 1.75
C LEU A 385 2.41 14.41 1.07
N ASN A 386 3.16 13.39 1.49
CA ASN A 386 3.10 12.07 0.89
C ASN A 386 3.30 10.99 1.96
N GLY A 387 2.93 9.75 1.65
CA GLY A 387 3.02 8.63 2.60
C GLY A 387 4.42 8.39 3.17
N ARG A 388 5.50 8.81 2.48
CA ARG A 388 6.87 8.70 3.02
C ARG A 388 7.15 9.76 4.08
N LEU A 389 6.72 11.00 3.86
CA LEU A 389 6.83 12.08 4.85
C LEU A 389 5.99 11.76 6.08
N LEU A 390 4.72 11.42 5.88
CA LEU A 390 3.79 11.06 6.96
C LEU A 390 4.32 9.92 7.81
N ARG A 391 4.79 8.85 7.17
CA ARG A 391 5.40 7.72 7.89
C ARG A 391 6.66 8.16 8.65
N HIS A 392 7.52 8.96 8.03
CA HIS A 392 8.76 9.43 8.67
C HIS A 392 8.42 10.23 9.93
N THR A 393 7.51 11.19 9.83
CA THR A 393 6.99 11.95 10.97
C THR A 393 6.37 11.04 12.03
N ALA A 394 5.47 10.12 11.65
CA ALA A 394 4.84 9.21 12.62
C ALA A 394 5.88 8.38 13.40
N GLN A 395 6.89 7.84 12.71
CA GLN A 395 7.96 7.07 13.37
C GLN A 395 8.83 7.94 14.29
N VAL A 396 9.10 9.20 13.94
CA VAL A 396 9.82 10.14 14.80
C VAL A 396 8.99 10.46 16.04
N LEU A 397 7.72 10.85 15.88
CA LEU A 397 6.83 11.23 16.98
C LEU A 397 6.51 10.08 17.93
N HIS A 398 6.41 8.84 17.44
CA HIS A 398 6.21 7.69 18.31
C HIS A 398 7.45 7.35 19.16
N GLY A 399 8.65 7.76 18.74
CA GLY A 399 9.92 7.49 19.43
C GLY A 399 10.39 6.03 19.45
N ARG A 400 9.49 5.06 19.25
CA ARG A 400 9.77 3.61 19.32
C ARG A 400 9.49 2.88 18.00
N PRO A 401 10.17 1.75 17.72
CA PRO A 401 9.93 0.98 16.50
C PRO A 401 8.55 0.32 16.54
N ARG A 402 7.66 0.64 15.59
CA ARG A 402 6.37 -0.08 15.41
C ARG A 402 6.41 -1.13 14.31
N HIS A 403 7.13 -0.85 13.22
CA HIS A 403 7.09 -1.66 12.00
C HIS A 403 8.44 -1.81 11.30
N ASN A 404 9.50 -1.50 12.02
CA ASN A 404 10.91 -1.48 11.68
C ASN A 404 11.71 -2.10 12.83
N THR A 405 12.94 -2.51 12.54
CA THR A 405 13.86 -2.97 13.60
C THR A 405 14.36 -1.76 14.41
N PRO A 406 14.81 -1.94 15.66
CA PRO A 406 15.42 -0.86 16.45
C PRO A 406 16.56 -0.16 15.70
N ALA A 407 17.42 -0.92 15.02
CA ALA A 407 18.50 -0.36 14.19
C ALA A 407 17.97 0.54 13.05
N VAL A 408 16.87 0.15 12.40
CA VAL A 408 16.25 0.98 11.36
C VAL A 408 15.57 2.22 11.95
N GLN A 409 14.96 2.11 13.13
CA GLN A 409 14.38 3.25 13.85
C GLN A 409 15.43 4.33 14.11
N ASP A 410 16.52 3.93 14.75
CA ASP A 410 17.63 4.81 15.09
C ASP A 410 18.30 5.39 13.83
N GLN A 411 18.74 4.53 12.90
CA GLN A 411 19.56 4.95 11.77
C GLN A 411 18.80 5.71 10.67
N HIS A 412 17.51 5.42 10.44
CA HIS A 412 16.76 5.98 9.30
C HIS A 412 15.71 7.02 9.67
N TYR A 413 15.25 7.02 10.92
CA TYR A 413 14.25 7.95 11.42
C TYR A 413 14.90 8.94 12.39
N LEU A 414 15.34 8.51 13.57
CA LEU A 414 15.81 9.42 14.62
C LEU A 414 17.09 10.18 14.21
N ARG A 415 18.18 9.50 13.87
CA ARG A 415 19.46 10.16 13.54
C ARG A 415 19.43 11.02 12.28
N ARG A 416 18.45 10.77 11.39
CA ARG A 416 18.33 11.49 10.11
C ARG A 416 17.29 12.59 10.16
N ASP A 417 16.62 12.77 11.30
CA ASP A 417 15.61 13.78 11.44
C ASP A 417 16.20 15.07 12.02
N GLU A 418 15.92 16.19 11.37
CA GLU A 418 16.42 17.50 11.80
C GLU A 418 15.96 17.87 13.20
N GLN A 419 14.73 17.49 13.60
CA GLN A 419 14.19 17.81 14.92
C GLN A 419 14.85 16.93 16.00
N SER A 420 15.08 15.65 15.72
CA SER A 420 15.74 14.72 16.66
C SER A 420 17.24 15.00 16.81
N SER A 421 17.91 15.55 15.79
CA SER A 421 19.32 15.94 15.86
C SER A 421 19.60 17.20 16.70
N ARG A 422 18.55 17.95 17.07
CA ARG A 422 18.64 19.23 17.79
C ARG A 422 18.24 19.16 19.26
N THR A 423 17.75 18.02 19.74
CA THR A 423 17.26 17.88 21.13
C THR A 423 17.76 16.56 21.71
N PRO A 424 18.49 16.55 22.85
CA PRO A 424 18.73 15.32 23.59
C PRO A 424 17.36 14.74 23.99
N VAL A 425 17.11 13.48 23.63
CA VAL A 425 15.82 12.82 23.84
C VAL A 425 15.47 12.81 25.33
N MET A 426 14.54 13.69 25.73
CA MET A 426 13.93 13.67 27.05
C MET A 426 12.85 12.57 27.05
N TRP A 427 13.15 11.49 27.75
CA TRP A 427 12.26 10.35 27.98
C TRP A 427 10.92 10.80 28.60
N TRP A 428 9.80 10.46 27.98
CA TRP A 428 8.50 10.47 28.66
C TRP A 428 8.31 9.13 29.40
N PRO A 429 8.05 9.12 30.72
CA PRO A 429 7.85 7.87 31.46
C PRO A 429 6.43 7.31 31.22
N PRO A 430 6.25 5.97 31.28
CA PRO A 430 4.94 5.35 31.23
C PRO A 430 4.19 5.53 32.55
N GLY A 431 2.85 5.59 32.46
CA GLY A 431 1.92 5.91 33.54
C GLY A 431 2.17 5.23 34.88
N SER A 432 2.02 6.04 35.93
CA SER A 432 1.91 5.66 37.32
C SER A 432 0.81 4.62 37.51
N ARG A 433 1.21 3.40 37.89
CA ARG A 433 0.30 2.41 38.47
C ARG A 433 -0.18 2.93 39.82
N MET A 434 -1.48 3.18 39.95
CA MET A 434 -2.14 3.17 41.26
C MET A 434 -1.95 1.77 41.86
N ARG A 435 -1.26 1.71 43.00
CA ARG A 435 -1.33 0.54 43.90
C ARG A 435 -2.37 0.85 44.96
N CYS A 436 -3.44 0.07 44.95
CA CYS A 436 -4.28 -0.14 46.12
C CYS A 436 -3.54 -1.08 47.08
N GLY A 437 -3.55 -0.80 48.40
CA GLY A 437 -2.97 -1.70 49.39
C GLY A 437 -2.71 -1.08 50.77
N THR A 438 -3.76 -1.05 51.59
CA THR A 438 -3.82 -1.50 53.01
C THR A 438 -2.82 -0.97 54.06
N LEU A 439 -3.43 -0.35 55.09
CA LEU A 439 -3.27 -0.53 56.55
C LEU A 439 -1.89 -0.25 57.21
N ALA A 440 -1.95 0.76 58.09
CA ALA A 440 -1.16 1.09 59.30
C ALA A 440 -0.42 -0.08 60.00
N PRO A 441 0.57 0.13 60.92
CA PRO A 441 0.59 1.24 61.89
C PRO A 441 1.93 1.79 62.46
N ARG A 442 1.76 2.85 63.26
CA ARG A 442 2.46 3.23 64.51
C ARG A 442 3.85 3.92 64.46
N CYS A 443 3.85 5.11 65.10
CA CYS A 443 4.77 5.63 66.15
C CYS A 443 6.28 5.69 65.84
N ARG A 444 7.07 6.71 66.23
CA ARG A 444 7.03 7.62 67.38
C ARG A 444 8.18 8.65 67.23
N CYS A 445 8.06 9.78 67.94
CA CYS A 445 9.11 10.72 68.37
C CYS A 445 9.76 11.60 67.27
N ALA A 446 9.96 12.91 67.42
CA ALA A 446 9.79 13.84 68.54
C ALA A 446 9.21 15.18 68.04
#